data_AF-A0A841L637-F1
#
_entry.id   AF-A0A841L637-F1
#
_cell.length_a   1.000
_cell.length_b   1.000
_cell.length_c   1.000
_cell.angle_alpha   90.00
_cell.angle_beta   90.00
_cell.angle_gamma   90.00
#
_symmetry.space_group_name_H-M   'P 1'
#
loop_
_entity.id
_entity.type
_entity.pdbx_description
1 polymer ?
#
loop_
_entity_poly.entity_id
_entity_poly.type
_entity_poly.pdbx_seq_one_letter_code
_entity_poly.pdbx_strand_id
1 'polypeptide(L)' 'MKYQHLRHATGVLQYGGLKILIDPMFAPKEINPPIRNSWNDLKNPRVELPVDLSTFQLPEYCLVTHLHLDHFDEYARINL' A
#
# COMPACT_ATOMS: atom_id res chain seq x y z
N MET A 1 8.35 2.16 -19.65
CA MET A 1 8.17 2.03 -18.18
C MET A 1 7.17 3.08 -17.73
N LYS A 2 6.26 2.73 -16.80
CA LYS A 2 5.33 3.68 -16.16
C LYS A 2 5.19 3.30 -14.69
N TYR A 3 5.16 4.28 -13.80
CA TYR A 3 4.89 4.07 -12.38
C TYR A 3 3.70 4.92 -11.95
N GLN A 4 2.74 4.30 -11.28
CA GLN A 4 1.63 4.97 -10.62
C GLN A 4 1.85 4.86 -9.12
N HIS A 5 2.15 5.99 -8.48
CA HIS A 5 2.17 6.07 -7.04
C HIS A 5 0.74 6.02 -6.48
N LEU A 6 0.51 5.25 -5.42
CA LEU A 6 -0.77 5.23 -4.72
C LEU A 6 -0.64 5.92 -3.36
N ARG A 7 0.15 5.36 -2.44
CA ARG A 7 0.32 5.92 -1.09
C ARG A 7 1.53 5.27 -0.42
N HIS A 8 2.40 6.06 0.19
CA HIS A 8 3.60 5.53 0.88
C HIS A 8 4.45 4.65 -0.05
N ALA A 9 4.84 3.43 0.34
CA ALA A 9 5.55 2.51 -0.56
C ALA A 9 4.64 1.86 -1.61
N THR A 10 3.30 1.96 -1.46
CA THR A 10 2.35 1.33 -2.36
C THR A 10 2.30 2.03 -3.72
N GLY A 11 2.53 1.25 -4.79
CA GLY A 11 2.41 1.73 -6.16
C GLY A 11 2.29 0.61 -7.17
N VAL A 12 2.03 0.98 -8.43
CA VAL A 12 1.95 0.04 -9.56
C VAL A 12 3.05 0.37 -10.56
N LEU A 13 3.94 -0.60 -10.79
CA LEU A 13 4.99 -0.52 -11.81
C LEU A 13 4.57 -1.28 -13.06
N GLN A 14 4.71 -0.61 -14.21
CA GLN A 14 4.61 -1.20 -15.54
C GLN A 14 6.00 -1.26 -16.16
N TYR A 15 6.55 -2.46 -16.26
CA TYR A 15 7.89 -2.70 -16.76
C TYR A 15 7.99 -4.07 -17.43
N GLY A 16 8.65 -4.15 -18.59
CA GLY A 16 8.87 -5.42 -19.30
C GLY A 16 7.59 -6.16 -19.72
N GLY A 17 6.49 -5.43 -19.97
CA GLY A 17 5.18 -6.01 -20.25
C GLY A 17 4.38 -6.46 -19.01
N LEU A 18 5.00 -6.43 -17.83
CA LEU A 18 4.36 -6.78 -16.56
C LEU A 18 3.73 -5.55 -15.89
N LYS A 19 2.63 -5.79 -15.18
CA LYS A 19 2.06 -4.88 -14.17
C LYS A 19 2.30 -5.51 -12.80
N ILE A 20 2.98 -4.78 -11.93
CA ILE A 20 3.39 -5.25 -10.59
C ILE A 20 2.87 -4.25 -9.56
N LEU A 21 2.09 -4.75 -8.59
CA LEU A 21 1.76 -4.04 -7.37
C LEU A 21 2.95 -4.13 -6.41
N ILE A 22 3.42 -3.01 -5.90
CA ILE A 22 4.57 -2.93 -4.99
C ILE A 22 4.04 -2.55 -3.62
N ASP A 23 4.49 -3.26 -2.58
CA ASP A 23 4.30 -2.96 -1.16
C ASP A 23 2.88 -2.45 -0.81
N PRO A 24 1.84 -3.29 -0.97
CA PRO A 24 0.47 -2.88 -0.75
C PRO A 24 0.13 -2.66 0.73
N MET A 25 -0.29 -1.43 1.04
CA MET A 25 -0.84 -1.01 2.32
C MET A 25 -2.25 -0.46 2.09
N PHE A 26 -3.27 -1.27 2.38
CA PHE A 26 -4.67 -1.00 2.03
C PHE A 26 -5.55 -0.53 3.18
N ALA A 27 -4.99 -0.40 4.38
CA ALA A 27 -5.66 0.11 5.55
C ALA A 27 -6.34 1.48 5.30
N PRO A 28 -7.58 1.68 5.78
CA PRO A 28 -8.22 3.00 5.79
C PRO A 28 -7.39 4.03 6.56
N LYS A 29 -7.56 5.32 6.26
CA LYS A 29 -6.88 6.40 6.98
C LYS A 29 -7.06 6.28 8.50
N GLU A 30 -5.98 6.55 9.23
CA GLU A 30 -5.93 6.70 10.69
C GLU A 30 -6.42 5.49 11.51
N ILE A 31 -6.43 4.28 10.93
CA ILE A 31 -6.87 3.07 11.62
C ILE A 31 -5.79 2.46 12.53
N ASN A 32 -4.51 2.59 12.17
CA ASN A 32 -3.38 2.02 12.89
C ASN A 32 -2.82 3.02 13.91
N PRO A 33 -2.32 2.54 15.07
CA PRO A 33 -1.67 3.39 16.05
C PRO A 33 -0.39 4.04 15.48
N PRO A 34 0.14 5.06 16.17
CA PRO A 34 1.46 5.61 15.86
C PRO A 34 2.53 4.52 15.90
N ILE A 35 3.58 4.67 15.07
CA ILE A 35 4.72 3.76 15.12
C ILE A 35 5.42 3.94 16.46
N ARG A 36 5.70 2.84 17.16
CA ARG A 36 6.37 2.89 18.46
C ARG A 36 7.71 3.63 18.31
N ASN A 37 7.96 4.57 19.23
CA ASN A 37 9.15 5.42 19.25
C ASN A 37 9.23 6.48 18.12
N SER A 38 8.12 6.81 17.45
CA SER A 38 8.07 8.04 16.64
C SER A 38 7.92 9.29 17.51
N TRP A 39 8.44 10.42 17.04
CA TRP A 39 8.34 11.73 17.72
C TRP A 39 6.93 12.31 17.86
N ASN A 40 5.92 11.69 17.25
CA ASN A 40 4.53 12.15 17.25
C ASN A 40 3.57 10.98 17.47
N ASP A 41 2.34 11.33 17.86
CA ASP A 41 1.24 10.39 18.10
C ASP A 41 0.25 10.33 16.93
N LEU A 42 0.73 10.55 15.70
CA LEU A 42 -0.13 10.51 14.52
C LEU A 42 -0.47 9.06 14.14
N LYS A 43 -1.76 8.78 14.02
CA LYS A 43 -2.27 7.50 13.51
C LYS A 43 -1.96 7.34 12.03
N ASN A 44 -1.75 6.09 11.60
CA ASN A 44 -1.41 5.74 10.22
C ASN A 44 -2.49 4.89 9.57
N PRO A 45 -2.57 4.84 8.23
CA PRO A 45 -1.98 5.79 7.28
C PRO A 45 -2.57 7.21 7.42
N ARG A 46 -1.82 8.25 7.02
CA ARG A 46 -2.23 9.67 7.22
C ARG A 46 -3.30 10.17 6.25
N VAL A 47 -3.43 9.51 5.11
CA VAL A 47 -4.30 9.91 4.00
C VAL A 47 -5.04 8.69 3.46
N GLU A 48 -6.18 8.90 2.82
CA GLU A 48 -6.89 7.84 2.12
C GLU A 48 -6.09 7.32 0.92
N LEU A 49 -6.46 6.14 0.42
CA LEU A 49 -6.00 5.72 -0.90
C LEU A 49 -6.57 6.67 -1.97
N PRO A 50 -5.81 6.99 -3.03
CA PRO A 50 -6.29 7.82 -4.13
C PRO A 50 -7.20 7.04 -5.10
N VAL A 51 -7.55 5.80 -4.76
CA VAL A 51 -8.36 4.87 -5.56
C VAL A 51 -9.33 4.14 -4.64
N ASP A 52 -10.48 3.76 -5.18
CA ASP A 52 -11.42 2.87 -4.52
C ASP A 52 -11.05 1.42 -4.80
N LEU A 53 -10.65 0.68 -3.76
CA LEU A 53 -10.23 -0.73 -3.88
C LEU A 53 -11.33 -1.64 -4.44
N SER A 54 -12.61 -1.30 -4.26
CA SER A 54 -13.72 -2.10 -4.79
C SER A 54 -13.81 -2.08 -6.32
N THR A 55 -13.23 -1.04 -6.95
CA THR A 55 -13.22 -0.86 -8.41
C THR A 55 -11.82 -0.85 -9.00
N PHE A 56 -10.79 -0.78 -8.15
CA PHE A 56 -9.40 -0.78 -8.58
C PHE A 56 -8.98 -2.18 -9.03
N GLN A 57 -8.69 -2.32 -10.32
CA GLN A 57 -8.20 -3.58 -10.87
C GLN A 57 -6.74 -3.81 -10.41
N LEU A 58 -6.57 -4.74 -9.47
CA LEU A 58 -5.26 -5.11 -8.95
C LEU A 58 -4.39 -5.75 -10.04
N PRO A 59 -3.09 -5.42 -10.10
CA PRO A 59 -2.12 -6.14 -10.92
C PRO A 59 -2.04 -7.64 -10.60
N GLU A 60 -1.66 -8.44 -11.60
CA GLU A 60 -1.49 -9.90 -11.45
C GLU A 60 -0.32 -10.27 -10.54
N TYR A 61 0.74 -9.44 -10.54
CA TYR A 61 1.94 -9.69 -9.75
C TYR A 61 2.01 -8.72 -8.57
N CYS A 62 2.40 -9.24 -7.42
CA CYS A 62 2.70 -8.45 -6.22
C CYS A 62 4.16 -8.64 -5.82
N LEU A 63 4.83 -7.54 -5.50
CA LEU A 63 6.18 -7.52 -4.95
C LEU A 63 6.10 -6.90 -3.55
N VAL A 64 6.42 -7.70 -2.54
CA VAL A 64 6.51 -7.28 -1.14
C VAL A 64 7.98 -7.28 -0.76
N THR A 65 8.54 -6.10 -0.47
CA THR A 65 9.95 -5.93 -0.12
C THR A 65 10.26 -6.49 1.26
N HIS A 66 9.35 -6.30 2.22
CA HIS A 66 9.41 -6.82 3.58
C HIS A 66 8.02 -6.72 4.26
N LEU A 67 7.89 -7.24 5.47
CA LEU A 67 6.58 -7.44 6.15
C LEU A 67 6.27 -6.41 7.24
N HIS A 68 6.85 -5.21 7.19
CA HIS A 68 6.34 -4.13 8.05
C HIS A 68 4.96 -3.68 7.56
N LEU A 69 4.11 -3.26 8.49
CA LEU A 69 2.69 -2.95 8.21
C LEU A 69 2.50 -1.78 7.24
N ASP A 70 3.49 -0.90 7.08
CA ASP A 70 3.46 0.18 6.10
C ASP A 70 3.84 -0.29 4.68
N HIS A 71 4.27 -1.53 4.52
CA HIS A 71 4.55 -2.19 3.23
C HIS A 71 3.63 -3.37 2.93
N PHE A 72 3.12 -4.05 3.96
CA PHE A 72 2.18 -5.15 3.83
C PHE A 72 1.30 -5.27 5.08
N ASP A 73 0.07 -4.77 5.00
CA ASP A 73 -0.88 -4.81 6.10
C ASP A 73 -1.93 -5.93 5.96
N GLU A 74 -2.70 -6.13 7.04
CA GLU A 74 -3.76 -7.14 7.08
C GLU A 74 -4.84 -6.90 6.01
N TYR A 75 -5.08 -5.63 5.65
CA TYR A 75 -6.02 -5.29 4.59
C TYR A 75 -5.52 -5.76 3.23
N ALA A 76 -4.23 -5.57 2.93
CA ALA A 76 -3.61 -6.13 1.73
C ALA A 76 -3.65 -7.66 1.73
N ARG A 77 -3.36 -8.30 2.86
CA ARG A 77 -3.39 -9.77 3.00
C ARG A 77 -4.76 -10.39 2.69
N ILE A 78 -5.86 -9.68 2.95
CA ILE A 78 -7.24 -10.16 2.72
C ILE A 78 -7.74 -9.84 1.30
N ASN A 79 -7.19 -8.82 0.65
CA ASN A 79 -7.65 -8.36 -0.67
C ASN A 79 -6.79 -8.84 -1.85
N LEU A 80 -5.74 -9.64 -1.59
CA LEU A 80 -4.85 -10.27 -2.58
C LEU A 80 -5.03 -11.79 -2.55
#